data_AF-A0ABD1KUQ1-F1
#
_entry.id   AF-A0ABD1KUQ1-F1
#
_cell.length_a   1.000
_cell.length_b   1.000
_cell.length_c   1.000
_cell.angle_alpha   90.00
_cell.angle_beta   90.00
_cell.angle_gamma   90.00
#
_symmetry.space_group_name_H-M   'P 1'
#
loop_
_entity.id
_entity.type
_entity.pdbx_description
1 polymer ?
#
loop_
_entity_poly.entity_id
_entity_poly.type
_entity_poly.pdbx_seq_one_letter_code
_entity_poly.pdbx_strand_id
1 'polypeptide(L)'
;MTEATALSAMEKTTVGIYVTREMPGNDFCDVAIIIEGGVVLQDLDNVAIATAMLFVLFYSLNMKYPSQLHYTFEVIQKPSAVCSLSSDPVKSRAEGSGEALVYHAETSDLQPQFRFVGSDNHVVVWAGDDVVLSCSVDPPVSMEDLSVEWVTFTLGERSNKVHTFRQGKVQNHRQILAYQDRTALFHAELEKGNMSLRLSRTRVLDSRDYICIVTTKTLRHHTITKLTVRAVGSKPNISVDACDNATCRLVCEVSGWNPAPDVDWLDGQQRVVSAEKPVVHWEPDGYRVVRHLLVDELSNSTYTCRVTDKDYLEETHFHI
;
A
#
# COMPACT_ATOMS: atom_id res chain seq x y z
N MET A 1 15.52 -34.53 -2.90
CA MET A 1 16.92 -34.07 -2.78
C MET A 1 17.39 -34.50 -1.41
N THR A 2 18.44 -35.31 -1.29
CA THR A 2 18.88 -35.84 0.01
C THR A 2 19.63 -34.75 0.79
N GLU A 3 19.44 -34.68 2.12
CA GLU A 3 20.07 -33.71 3.04
C GLU A 3 21.59 -33.56 2.82
N ALA A 4 22.27 -34.67 2.50
CA ALA A 4 23.71 -34.68 2.26
C ALA A 4 24.14 -33.87 1.01
N THR A 5 23.28 -33.70 0.00
CA THR A 5 23.60 -32.92 -1.20
C THR A 5 23.44 -31.42 -0.97
N ALA A 6 22.51 -31.02 -0.09
CA ALA A 6 22.30 -29.62 0.29
C ALA A 6 23.46 -29.09 1.14
N LEU A 7 23.91 -29.87 2.13
CA LEU A 7 25.05 -29.51 2.99
C LEU A 7 26.36 -29.33 2.20
N SER A 8 26.63 -30.18 1.20
CA SER A 8 27.83 -30.07 0.37
C SER A 8 27.82 -28.86 -0.59
N ALA A 9 26.63 -28.40 -1.00
CA ALA A 9 26.47 -27.19 -1.82
C ALA A 9 26.65 -25.90 -1.00
N MET A 10 26.21 -25.92 0.26
CA MET A 10 26.36 -24.79 1.19
C MET A 10 27.85 -24.50 1.50
N GLU A 11 28.66 -25.53 1.75
CA GLU A 11 30.08 -25.40 2.13
C GLU A 11 30.98 -24.82 1.02
N LYS A 12 30.54 -24.87 -0.25
CA LYS A 12 31.25 -24.31 -1.41
C LYS A 12 30.76 -22.95 -1.87
N THR A 13 29.72 -22.39 -1.25
CA THR A 13 29.09 -21.14 -1.69
C THR A 13 29.63 -19.94 -0.92
N THR A 14 30.29 -19.01 -1.62
CA THR A 14 30.83 -17.78 -0.99
C THR A 14 29.74 -16.77 -0.64
N VAL A 15 28.72 -16.58 -1.48
CA VAL A 15 27.53 -15.77 -1.18
C VAL A 15 26.35 -16.30 -2.00
N GLY A 16 25.17 -16.48 -1.40
CA GLY A 16 23.97 -16.90 -2.14
C GLY A 16 22.67 -16.78 -1.35
N ILE A 17 21.55 -16.71 -2.07
CA ILE A 17 20.19 -16.79 -1.50
C ILE A 17 19.66 -18.19 -1.78
N TYR A 18 19.31 -18.90 -0.72
CA TYR A 18 18.73 -20.24 -0.79
C TYR A 18 17.25 -20.18 -0.50
N VAL A 19 16.49 -20.99 -1.24
CA VAL A 19 15.04 -21.12 -1.09
C VAL A 19 14.76 -22.58 -0.78
N THR A 20 14.43 -22.87 0.48
CA THR A 20 14.05 -24.23 0.89
C THR A 20 12.55 -24.38 0.81
N ARG A 21 12.11 -25.42 0.09
CA ARG A 21 10.70 -25.79 0.00
C ARG A 21 10.48 -26.99 0.90
N GLU A 22 9.96 -26.76 2.10
CA GLU A 22 9.47 -27.87 2.91
C GLU A 22 8.13 -28.39 2.36
N MET A 23 7.83 -29.63 2.75
CA MET A 23 6.80 -30.55 2.25
C MET A 23 5.40 -29.94 1.95
N PRO A 24 4.57 -30.60 1.11
CA PRO A 24 3.31 -30.03 0.62
C PRO A 24 2.31 -29.79 1.75
N GLY A 25 2.01 -28.52 2.04
CA GLY A 25 1.08 -28.12 3.09
C GLY A 25 1.44 -26.79 3.77
N ASN A 26 2.68 -26.32 3.63
CA ASN A 26 3.12 -25.01 4.08
C ASN A 26 3.43 -24.14 2.84
N ASP A 27 2.79 -22.97 2.71
CA ASP A 27 2.89 -22.10 1.52
C ASP A 27 4.06 -21.09 1.62
N PHE A 28 4.98 -21.33 2.56
CA PHE A 28 6.15 -20.51 2.80
C PHE A 28 7.39 -21.27 2.31
N CYS A 29 8.10 -20.67 1.37
CA CYS A 29 9.48 -21.07 1.10
C CYS A 29 10.34 -20.36 2.14
N ASP A 30 11.07 -21.09 2.97
CA ASP A 30 12.02 -20.45 3.87
C ASP A 30 13.20 -19.96 3.03
N VAL A 31 13.40 -18.64 3.03
CA VAL A 31 14.49 -18.01 2.29
C VAL A 31 15.62 -17.67 3.25
N ALA A 32 16.83 -18.06 2.91
CA ALA A 32 18.03 -17.85 3.72
C ALA A 32 19.15 -17.21 2.89
N ILE A 33 19.96 -16.38 3.53
CA ILE A 33 21.17 -15.78 2.97
C ILE A 33 22.37 -16.49 3.57
N ILE A 34 23.25 -17.01 2.71
CA ILE A 34 24.50 -17.66 3.10
C ILE A 34 25.67 -16.79 2.67
N ILE A 35 26.62 -16.58 3.56
CA ILE A 35 27.90 -15.90 3.29
C ILE A 35 29.01 -16.81 3.84
N GLU A 36 30.02 -17.08 3.01
CA GLU A 36 31.18 -17.93 3.32
C GLU A 36 30.81 -19.31 3.89
N GLY A 37 29.79 -19.94 3.30
CA GLY A 37 29.30 -21.26 3.72
C GLY A 37 28.52 -21.28 5.04
N GLY A 38 28.32 -20.13 5.70
CA GLY A 38 27.50 -19.98 6.89
C GLY A 38 26.15 -19.29 6.61
N VAL A 39 25.07 -19.77 7.21
CA VAL A 39 23.76 -19.09 7.15
C VAL A 39 23.80 -17.83 8.01
N VAL A 40 23.58 -16.67 7.40
CA VAL A 40 23.65 -15.35 8.07
C VAL A 40 22.26 -14.81 8.40
N LEU A 41 21.29 -15.03 7.52
CA LEU A 41 19.88 -14.71 7.74
C LEU A 41 19.02 -15.88 7.26
N GLN A 42 17.97 -16.20 8.00
CA GLN A 42 17.00 -17.25 7.68
C GLN A 42 15.57 -16.73 7.94
N ASP A 43 14.56 -17.51 7.57
CA ASP A 43 13.14 -17.18 7.76
C ASP A 43 12.69 -15.91 7.03
N LEU A 44 13.26 -15.64 5.85
CA LEU A 44 12.90 -14.47 5.04
C LEU A 44 11.64 -14.75 4.22
N ASP A 45 10.67 -13.83 4.29
CA ASP A 45 9.33 -14.00 3.68
C ASP A 45 9.37 -14.20 2.15
N ASN A 46 10.38 -13.66 1.46
CA ASN A 46 10.56 -13.82 0.02
C ASN A 46 11.98 -13.47 -0.46
N VAL A 47 12.27 -13.87 -1.70
CA VAL A 47 13.56 -13.66 -2.38
C VAL A 47 13.87 -12.17 -2.61
N ALA A 48 12.88 -11.30 -2.74
CA ALA A 48 13.10 -9.87 -2.94
C ALA A 48 13.64 -9.20 -1.66
N ILE A 49 13.08 -9.57 -0.49
CA ILE A 49 13.58 -9.15 0.83
C ILE A 49 14.98 -9.70 1.03
N ALA A 50 15.21 -10.98 0.71
CA ALA A 50 16.55 -11.56 0.80
C ALA A 50 17.57 -10.85 -0.10
N THR A 51 17.17 -10.46 -1.31
CA THR A 51 18.01 -9.68 -2.23
C THR A 51 18.32 -8.30 -1.66
N ALA A 52 17.32 -7.57 -1.16
CA ALA A 52 17.52 -6.26 -0.56
C ALA A 52 18.41 -6.32 0.70
N MET A 53 18.15 -7.29 1.59
CA MET A 53 18.94 -7.52 2.79
C MET A 53 20.38 -7.91 2.47
N LEU A 54 20.59 -8.70 1.42
CA LEU A 54 21.93 -9.04 0.96
C LEU A 54 22.71 -7.79 0.53
N PHE A 55 22.09 -6.85 -0.20
CA PHE A 55 22.73 -5.57 -0.57
C PHE A 55 23.02 -4.68 0.65
N VAL A 56 22.11 -4.64 1.62
CA VAL A 56 22.34 -3.94 2.89
C VAL A 56 23.52 -4.56 3.65
N LEU A 57 23.66 -5.89 3.65
CA LEU A 57 24.79 -6.59 4.25
C LEU A 57 26.11 -6.30 3.54
N PHE A 58 26.12 -6.28 2.19
CA PHE A 58 27.31 -5.89 1.43
C PHE A 58 27.81 -4.48 1.80
N TYR A 59 26.88 -3.53 1.92
CA TYR A 59 27.20 -2.16 2.33
C TYR A 59 27.67 -2.09 3.78
N SER A 60 26.94 -2.71 4.71
CA SER A 60 27.18 -2.62 6.14
C SER A 60 28.48 -3.32 6.57
N LEU A 61 28.79 -4.44 5.93
CA LEU A 61 30.01 -5.21 6.18
C LEU A 61 31.20 -4.74 5.32
N ASN A 62 31.03 -3.66 4.54
CA ASN A 62 32.03 -3.09 3.64
C ASN A 62 32.72 -4.16 2.77
N MET A 63 31.94 -5.13 2.29
CA MET A 63 32.44 -6.26 1.51
C MET A 63 32.68 -5.84 0.06
N LYS A 64 33.79 -6.29 -0.53
CA LYS A 64 34.06 -6.07 -1.96
C LYS A 64 33.07 -6.88 -2.80
N TYR A 65 32.32 -6.18 -3.65
CA TYR A 65 31.38 -6.81 -4.55
C TYR A 65 32.12 -7.75 -5.52
N PRO A 66 31.64 -8.99 -5.75
CA PRO A 66 32.31 -9.93 -6.65
C PRO A 66 32.35 -9.38 -8.08
N SER A 67 33.54 -9.34 -8.69
CA SER A 67 33.74 -8.80 -10.04
C SER A 67 32.97 -9.55 -11.15
N GLN A 68 32.46 -10.74 -10.85
CA GLN A 68 31.69 -11.59 -11.76
C GLN A 68 30.24 -11.09 -11.96
N LEU A 69 29.73 -10.20 -11.09
CA LEU A 69 28.32 -9.75 -11.06
C LEU A 69 28.14 -8.30 -11.57
N HIS A 70 29.12 -7.79 -12.33
CA HIS A 70 29.22 -6.38 -12.71
C HIS A 70 28.05 -5.86 -13.60
N TYR A 71 27.24 -6.75 -14.18
CA TYR A 71 26.14 -6.43 -15.09
C TYR A 71 24.73 -6.58 -14.49
N THR A 72 24.61 -6.96 -13.21
CA THR A 72 23.29 -7.17 -12.58
C THR A 72 22.44 -5.88 -12.52
N PHE A 73 23.07 -4.70 -12.68
CA PHE A 73 22.43 -3.39 -12.53
C PHE A 73 21.62 -2.90 -13.74
N GLU A 74 21.86 -3.38 -14.97
CA GLU A 74 21.01 -3.00 -16.12
C GLU A 74 19.62 -3.67 -16.06
N VAL A 75 19.50 -4.79 -15.36
CA VAL A 75 18.24 -5.54 -15.21
C VAL A 75 17.32 -4.92 -14.17
N ILE A 76 17.87 -4.28 -13.13
CA ILE A 76 17.11 -3.69 -12.01
C ILE A 76 16.53 -2.31 -12.38
N GLN A 77 17.09 -1.61 -13.37
CA GLN A 77 16.58 -0.31 -13.84
C GLN A 77 15.49 -0.38 -14.91
N LYS A 78 15.18 -1.57 -15.46
CA LYS A 78 14.00 -1.77 -16.33
C LYS A 78 12.87 -2.41 -15.52
N PRO A 79 11.69 -1.77 -15.39
CA PRO A 79 10.61 -2.22 -14.49
C PRO A 79 9.90 -3.53 -14.91
N SER A 80 10.42 -4.28 -15.89
CA SER A 80 9.74 -5.43 -16.49
C SER A 80 10.56 -6.73 -16.53
N ALA A 81 11.74 -6.80 -15.94
CA ALA A 81 12.57 -8.01 -15.98
C ALA A 81 12.49 -8.84 -14.69
N VAL A 82 11.45 -9.67 -14.56
CA VAL A 82 11.47 -10.82 -13.64
C VAL A 82 11.75 -12.06 -14.48
N CYS A 83 12.95 -12.61 -14.36
CA CYS A 83 13.39 -13.78 -15.13
C CYS A 83 12.60 -15.04 -14.78
N SER A 84 12.02 -15.67 -15.80
CA SER A 84 11.72 -17.11 -15.79
C SER A 84 12.92 -17.86 -16.36
N LEU A 85 13.62 -18.66 -15.55
CA LEU A 85 14.62 -19.61 -16.05
C LEU A 85 13.89 -20.81 -16.68
N SER A 86 13.90 -20.94 -18.02
CA SER A 86 13.59 -22.22 -18.68
C SER A 86 14.88 -22.92 -19.11
N SER A 87 14.91 -24.22 -18.88
CA SER A 87 16.05 -25.10 -19.08
C SER A 87 15.94 -25.87 -20.39
N ASP A 88 16.90 -25.71 -21.30
CA ASP A 88 17.17 -26.69 -22.38
C ASP A 88 18.68 -26.91 -22.53
N PRO A 89 19.18 -28.16 -22.54
CA PRO A 89 20.61 -28.45 -22.65
C PRO A 89 21.06 -28.64 -24.10
N VAL A 90 22.12 -27.94 -24.53
CA VAL A 90 22.87 -28.28 -25.76
C VAL A 90 24.19 -28.95 -25.36
N LYS A 91 24.41 -30.17 -25.87
CA LYS A 91 25.65 -30.92 -25.70
C LYS A 91 26.71 -30.44 -26.70
N SER A 92 27.87 -30.01 -26.22
CA SER A 92 29.10 -30.05 -27.01
C SER A 92 30.21 -30.76 -26.24
N ARG A 93 30.76 -31.80 -26.87
CA ARG A 93 31.80 -32.70 -26.35
C ARG A 93 33.17 -32.08 -26.61
N ALA A 94 33.98 -31.90 -25.58
CA ALA A 94 35.42 -31.71 -25.67
C ALA A 94 36.09 -32.54 -24.57
N GLU A 95 37.18 -33.22 -24.94
CA GLU A 95 37.93 -34.15 -24.12
C GLU A 95 38.76 -33.40 -23.05
N GLY A 96 38.71 -33.90 -21.81
CA GLY A 96 39.61 -33.50 -20.73
C GLY A 96 39.03 -32.44 -19.76
N SER A 97 38.93 -32.82 -18.48
CA SER A 97 38.73 -31.97 -17.29
C SER A 97 37.52 -31.02 -17.26
N GLY A 98 36.49 -31.42 -16.49
CA GLY A 98 35.50 -30.52 -15.87
C GLY A 98 34.51 -29.85 -16.81
N GLU A 99 33.25 -30.30 -16.80
CA GLU A 99 32.15 -29.57 -17.45
C GLU A 99 31.96 -28.21 -16.77
N ALA A 100 32.35 -27.14 -17.47
CA ALA A 100 31.94 -25.78 -17.15
C ALA A 100 30.63 -25.49 -17.90
N LEU A 101 29.52 -25.41 -17.16
CA LEU A 101 28.26 -24.89 -17.70
C LEU A 101 28.35 -23.36 -17.76
N VAL A 102 28.60 -22.82 -18.96
CA VAL A 102 28.50 -21.38 -19.23
C VAL A 102 27.08 -21.09 -19.68
N TYR A 103 26.33 -20.36 -18.85
CA TYR A 103 24.99 -19.88 -19.20
C TYR A 103 25.12 -18.58 -20.01
N HIS A 104 24.79 -18.63 -21.30
CA HIS A 104 24.55 -17.42 -22.09
C HIS A 104 23.07 -17.04 -21.94
N ALA A 105 22.80 -15.85 -21.37
CA ALA A 105 21.47 -15.25 -21.40
C ALA A 105 21.31 -14.53 -22.75
N GLU A 106 20.62 -15.16 -23.71
CA GLU A 106 20.18 -14.47 -24.93
C GLU A 106 18.92 -13.67 -24.62
N THR A 107 19.00 -12.35 -24.78
CA THR A 107 17.85 -11.46 -24.72
C THR A 107 17.05 -11.60 -26.02
N SER A 108 16.10 -12.53 -26.05
CA SER A 108 14.99 -12.38 -27.00
C SER A 108 14.13 -11.21 -26.53
N ASP A 109 13.88 -10.25 -27.42
CA ASP A 109 13.08 -9.06 -27.18
C ASP A 109 11.61 -9.47 -26.97
N LEU A 110 11.29 -10.00 -25.78
CA LEU A 110 9.92 -10.29 -25.38
C LEU A 110 9.26 -8.95 -25.05
N GLN A 111 8.53 -8.40 -26.03
CA GLN A 111 7.47 -7.45 -25.71
C GLN A 111 6.59 -8.04 -24.58
N PRO A 112 6.15 -7.26 -23.59
CA PRO A 112 5.21 -7.77 -22.61
C PRO A 112 3.96 -8.24 -23.34
N GLN A 113 3.68 -9.54 -23.31
CA GLN A 113 2.47 -10.12 -23.93
C GLN A 113 1.18 -9.58 -23.28
N PHE A 114 1.29 -8.93 -22.11
CA PHE A 114 0.18 -8.37 -21.35
C PHE A 114 0.42 -6.89 -21.00
N ARG A 115 -0.57 -6.05 -21.29
CA ARG A 115 -0.71 -4.65 -20.91
C ARG A 115 -1.70 -4.54 -19.75
N PHE A 116 -1.27 -3.90 -18.66
CA PHE A 116 -2.15 -3.58 -17.55
C PHE A 116 -2.72 -2.17 -17.76
N VAL A 117 -4.03 -2.04 -17.60
CA VAL A 117 -4.73 -0.77 -17.77
C VAL A 117 -5.32 -0.38 -16.41
N GLY A 118 -4.61 0.49 -15.70
CA GLY A 118 -5.16 1.24 -14.56
C GLY A 118 -5.66 2.58 -15.06
N SER A 119 -6.97 2.84 -14.93
CA SER A 119 -7.56 4.10 -15.40
C SER A 119 -7.06 5.30 -14.60
N ASP A 120 -6.86 5.16 -13.29
CA ASP A 120 -6.47 6.26 -12.40
C ASP A 120 -5.57 5.77 -11.25
N ASN A 121 -4.40 6.39 -11.11
CA ASN A 121 -3.48 6.11 -10.00
C ASN A 121 -3.95 6.76 -8.68
N HIS A 122 -4.92 7.68 -8.74
CA HIS A 122 -5.51 8.38 -7.59
C HIS A 122 -7.00 8.61 -7.80
N VAL A 123 -7.82 8.06 -6.91
CA VAL A 123 -9.28 8.19 -6.92
C VAL A 123 -9.73 8.96 -5.69
N VAL A 124 -10.58 9.97 -5.90
CA VAL A 124 -11.20 10.76 -4.83
C VAL A 124 -12.70 10.48 -4.80
N VAL A 125 -13.25 10.16 -3.64
CA VAL A 125 -14.67 9.82 -3.45
C VAL A 125 -15.19 10.46 -2.16
N TRP A 126 -16.50 10.69 -2.05
CA TRP A 126 -17.12 11.15 -0.81
C TRP A 126 -17.44 9.99 0.14
N ALA A 127 -17.29 10.22 1.44
CA ALA A 127 -17.69 9.26 2.46
C ALA A 127 -19.17 8.89 2.31
N GLY A 128 -19.48 7.60 2.39
CA GLY A 128 -20.81 7.06 2.15
C GLY A 128 -21.05 6.58 0.72
N ASP A 129 -20.31 7.09 -0.27
CA ASP A 129 -20.45 6.67 -1.66
C ASP A 129 -19.73 5.35 -1.95
N ASP A 130 -20.10 4.72 -3.06
CA ASP A 130 -19.42 3.54 -3.60
C ASP A 130 -18.32 3.99 -4.58
N VAL A 131 -17.21 3.25 -4.61
CA VAL A 131 -16.08 3.51 -5.50
C VAL A 131 -15.65 2.25 -6.24
N VAL A 132 -15.12 2.42 -7.46
CA VAL A 132 -14.49 1.34 -8.23
C VAL A 132 -13.00 1.61 -8.36
N LEU A 133 -12.18 0.72 -7.82
CA LEU A 133 -10.72 0.75 -7.99
C LEU A 133 -10.37 -0.09 -9.22
N SER A 134 -9.83 0.57 -10.24
CA SER A 134 -9.61 -0.04 -11.55
C SER A 134 -8.42 -0.98 -11.56
N CYS A 135 -8.61 -2.20 -12.06
CA CYS A 135 -7.54 -3.14 -12.33
C CYS A 135 -7.94 -3.99 -13.54
N SER A 136 -7.16 -3.95 -14.62
CA SER A 136 -7.46 -4.71 -15.83
C SER A 136 -6.21 -5.21 -16.52
N VAL A 137 -6.35 -6.35 -17.22
CA VAL A 137 -5.30 -7.07 -17.92
C VAL A 137 -5.74 -7.29 -19.36
N ASP A 138 -4.87 -6.93 -20.30
CA ASP A 138 -5.05 -7.10 -21.73
C ASP A 138 -3.84 -7.83 -22.33
N PRO A 139 -3.98 -8.99 -22.98
CA PRO A 139 -5.21 -9.72 -23.25
C PRO A 139 -5.79 -10.37 -21.99
N PRO A 140 -7.08 -10.75 -22.01
CA PRO A 140 -7.72 -11.47 -20.92
C PRO A 140 -7.02 -12.79 -20.61
N VAL A 141 -7.09 -13.20 -19.34
CA VAL A 141 -6.43 -14.42 -18.82
C VAL A 141 -7.45 -15.50 -18.48
N SER A 142 -7.05 -16.78 -18.63
CA SER A 142 -7.91 -17.91 -18.29
C SER A 142 -8.33 -17.90 -16.82
N MET A 143 -9.62 -18.15 -16.58
CA MET A 143 -10.23 -18.16 -15.24
C MET A 143 -9.76 -19.33 -14.35
N GLU A 144 -9.32 -20.44 -14.94
CA GLU A 144 -8.96 -21.66 -14.19
C GLU A 144 -7.79 -21.43 -13.23
N ASP A 145 -6.82 -20.61 -13.65
CA ASP A 145 -5.60 -20.32 -12.89
C ASP A 145 -5.58 -18.90 -12.33
N LEU A 146 -6.67 -18.14 -12.47
CA LEU A 146 -6.74 -16.75 -12.06
C LEU A 146 -6.84 -16.62 -10.54
N SER A 147 -5.90 -15.88 -9.98
CA SER A 147 -5.93 -15.38 -8.60
C SER A 147 -5.91 -13.86 -8.63
N VAL A 148 -6.91 -13.24 -8.01
CA VAL A 148 -6.97 -11.78 -7.80
C VAL A 148 -6.94 -11.51 -6.30
N GLU A 149 -6.00 -10.69 -5.86
CA GLU A 149 -5.93 -10.20 -4.50
C GLU A 149 -5.94 -8.67 -4.50
N TRP A 150 -6.89 -8.09 -3.78
CA TRP A 150 -6.83 -6.70 -3.40
C TRP A 150 -6.33 -6.63 -1.96
N VAL A 151 -5.26 -5.88 -1.75
CA VAL A 151 -4.65 -5.69 -0.43
C VAL A 151 -4.41 -4.22 -0.17
N THR A 152 -4.42 -3.80 1.09
CA THR A 152 -3.82 -2.52 1.49
C THR A 152 -2.49 -2.78 2.15
N PHE A 153 -1.53 -1.90 1.89
CA PHE A 153 -0.22 -1.94 2.55
C PHE A 153 -0.11 -0.80 3.57
N THR A 154 0.37 -1.13 4.77
CA THR A 154 0.92 -0.16 5.73
C THR A 154 2.36 -0.59 5.98
N LEU A 155 3.32 0.33 5.89
CA LEU A 155 4.72 0.02 6.19
C LEU A 155 4.84 -0.50 7.63
N GLY A 156 5.42 -1.69 7.80
CA GLY A 156 5.59 -2.34 9.12
C GLY A 156 4.42 -3.20 9.59
N GLU A 157 3.32 -3.29 8.81
CA GLU A 157 2.20 -4.20 9.09
C GLU A 157 2.09 -5.30 8.01
N ARG A 158 1.49 -6.43 8.37
CA ARG A 158 1.11 -7.45 7.37
C ARG A 158 0.09 -6.84 6.41
N SER A 159 0.21 -7.17 5.12
CA SER A 159 -0.74 -6.71 4.10
C SER A 159 -2.17 -7.13 4.48
N ASN A 160 -3.07 -6.16 4.63
CA ASN A 160 -4.46 -6.46 4.96
C ASN A 160 -5.19 -6.90 3.70
N LYS A 161 -5.82 -8.08 3.76
CA LYS A 161 -6.58 -8.63 2.64
C LYS A 161 -7.95 -7.98 2.55
N VAL A 162 -8.13 -7.16 1.52
CA VAL A 162 -9.36 -6.40 1.22
C VAL A 162 -10.34 -7.27 0.47
N HIS A 163 -9.87 -8.03 -0.52
CA HIS A 163 -10.70 -8.97 -1.28
C HIS A 163 -9.80 -10.03 -1.91
N THR A 164 -10.27 -11.27 -1.98
CA THR A 164 -9.51 -12.37 -2.58
C THR A 164 -10.42 -13.26 -3.39
N PHE A 165 -10.06 -13.47 -4.65
CA PHE A 165 -10.72 -14.39 -5.57
C PHE A 165 -9.69 -15.41 -6.06
N ARG A 166 -9.97 -16.69 -5.81
CA ARG A 166 -9.10 -17.83 -6.20
C ARG A 166 -9.96 -19.06 -6.47
N GLN A 167 -9.55 -19.88 -7.43
CA GLN A 167 -10.23 -21.15 -7.75
C GLN A 167 -11.73 -20.94 -8.06
N GLY A 168 -12.05 -19.86 -8.79
CA GLY A 168 -13.42 -19.53 -9.17
C GLY A 168 -14.32 -19.03 -8.02
N LYS A 169 -13.79 -18.80 -6.81
CA LYS A 169 -14.58 -18.42 -5.63
C LYS A 169 -13.96 -17.28 -4.84
N VAL A 170 -14.82 -16.47 -4.23
CA VAL A 170 -14.43 -15.44 -3.26
C VAL A 170 -14.04 -16.11 -1.94
N GLN A 171 -12.90 -15.71 -1.39
CA GLN A 171 -12.31 -16.31 -0.18
C GLN A 171 -12.61 -15.45 1.06
N ASN A 172 -13.88 -15.40 1.48
CA ASN A 172 -14.37 -14.53 2.56
C ASN A 172 -13.62 -14.69 3.89
N HIS A 173 -13.22 -15.93 4.24
CA HIS A 173 -12.50 -16.24 5.49
C HIS A 173 -11.13 -15.56 5.62
N ARG A 174 -10.56 -15.06 4.51
CA ARG A 174 -9.26 -14.36 4.50
C ARG A 174 -9.39 -12.84 4.54
N GLN A 175 -10.61 -12.32 4.44
CA GLN A 175 -10.87 -10.90 4.37
C GLN A 175 -10.92 -10.29 5.77
N ILE A 176 -10.30 -9.12 5.95
CA ILE A 176 -10.40 -8.41 7.23
C ILE A 176 -11.83 -7.90 7.44
N LEU A 177 -12.27 -7.88 8.70
CA LEU A 177 -13.65 -7.56 9.08
C LEU A 177 -14.14 -6.21 8.54
N ALA A 178 -13.27 -5.21 8.42
CA ALA A 178 -13.64 -3.86 7.96
C ALA A 178 -14.15 -3.80 6.50
N TYR A 179 -13.83 -4.79 5.68
CA TYR A 179 -14.21 -4.84 4.26
C TYR A 179 -15.27 -5.91 3.93
N GLN A 180 -15.62 -6.77 4.89
CA GLN A 180 -16.67 -7.77 4.71
C GLN A 180 -17.99 -7.11 4.31
N ASP A 181 -18.69 -7.71 3.34
CA ASP A 181 -19.97 -7.22 2.77
C ASP A 181 -19.93 -5.81 2.17
N ARG A 182 -18.73 -5.28 1.91
CA ARG A 182 -18.51 -3.98 1.27
C ARG A 182 -17.76 -4.10 -0.05
N THR A 183 -17.10 -5.24 -0.30
CA THR A 183 -16.28 -5.42 -1.50
C THR A 183 -16.83 -6.47 -2.45
N ALA A 184 -16.71 -6.22 -3.75
CA ALA A 184 -17.09 -7.16 -4.80
C ALA A 184 -16.23 -6.99 -6.05
N LEU A 185 -16.03 -8.08 -6.78
CA LEU A 185 -15.52 -8.06 -8.15
C LEU A 185 -16.68 -8.15 -9.15
N PHE A 186 -16.45 -7.67 -10.35
CA PHE A 186 -17.39 -7.81 -11.47
C PHE A 186 -17.23 -9.18 -12.13
N HIS A 187 -17.85 -10.21 -11.55
CA HIS A 187 -17.65 -11.61 -11.97
C HIS A 187 -17.81 -11.85 -13.49
N ALA A 188 -18.79 -11.21 -14.12
CA ALA A 188 -19.05 -11.33 -15.56
C ALA A 188 -17.98 -10.65 -16.45
N GLU A 189 -17.15 -9.79 -15.87
CA GLU A 189 -16.09 -9.05 -16.57
C GLU A 189 -14.70 -9.63 -16.31
N LEU A 190 -14.57 -10.60 -15.40
CA LEU A 190 -13.29 -11.26 -15.10
C LEU A 190 -12.72 -11.97 -16.33
N GLU A 191 -13.57 -12.67 -17.09
CA GLU A 191 -13.19 -13.35 -18.35
C GLU A 191 -12.75 -12.37 -19.45
N LYS A 192 -13.12 -11.09 -19.31
CA LYS A 192 -12.72 -10.01 -20.21
C LYS A 192 -11.49 -9.27 -19.69
N GLY A 193 -10.86 -9.76 -18.62
CA GLY A 193 -9.67 -9.17 -18.03
C GLY A 193 -9.93 -7.99 -17.10
N ASN A 194 -11.16 -7.81 -16.58
CA ASN A 194 -11.47 -6.76 -15.62
C ASN A 194 -11.55 -7.31 -14.19
N MET A 195 -10.56 -6.97 -13.38
CA MET A 195 -10.39 -7.37 -11.98
C MET A 195 -10.64 -6.20 -11.01
N SER A 196 -11.39 -5.19 -11.46
CA SER A 196 -11.66 -3.98 -10.67
C SER A 196 -12.47 -4.30 -9.42
N LEU A 197 -12.15 -3.61 -8.34
CA LEU A 197 -12.82 -3.77 -7.04
C LEU A 197 -13.88 -2.71 -6.86
N ARG A 198 -15.13 -3.11 -6.65
CA ARG A 198 -16.14 -2.23 -6.07
C ARG A 198 -15.98 -2.24 -4.55
N LEU A 199 -15.83 -1.07 -3.94
CA LEU A 199 -15.89 -0.86 -2.50
C LEU A 199 -17.10 0.03 -2.18
N SER A 200 -17.99 -0.47 -1.33
CA SER A 200 -19.28 0.15 -1.03
C SER A 200 -19.28 0.89 0.30
N ARG A 201 -20.06 1.97 0.39
CA ARG A 201 -20.21 2.79 1.60
C ARG A 201 -18.87 3.21 2.18
N THR A 202 -18.07 3.91 1.39
CA THR A 202 -16.69 4.30 1.75
C THR A 202 -16.64 5.10 3.05
N ARG A 203 -15.58 4.90 3.82
CA ARG A 203 -15.32 5.52 5.12
C ARG A 203 -14.00 6.26 5.04
N VAL A 204 -13.84 7.28 5.88
CA VAL A 204 -12.60 8.05 5.95
C VAL A 204 -11.37 7.14 6.16
N LEU A 205 -11.49 6.12 7.02
CA LEU A 205 -10.47 5.10 7.28
C LEU A 205 -10.06 4.24 6.06
N ASP A 206 -10.89 4.20 5.01
CA ASP A 206 -10.56 3.47 3.79
C ASP A 206 -9.55 4.23 2.91
N SER A 207 -9.23 5.49 3.24
CA SER A 207 -8.25 6.32 2.50
C SER A 207 -6.83 5.74 2.61
N ARG A 208 -6.45 4.92 1.62
CA ARG A 208 -5.21 4.13 1.61
C ARG A 208 -4.76 3.86 0.18
N ASP A 209 -3.55 3.34 0.05
CA ASP A 209 -3.08 2.75 -1.19
C ASP A 209 -3.55 1.30 -1.26
N TYR A 210 -4.28 1.00 -2.34
CA TYR A 210 -4.79 -0.32 -2.65
C TYR A 210 -3.93 -0.94 -3.74
N ILE A 211 -3.58 -2.20 -3.56
CA ILE A 211 -2.77 -2.96 -4.49
C ILE A 211 -3.63 -4.08 -5.06
N CYS A 212 -3.82 -4.07 -6.37
CA CYS A 212 -4.37 -5.20 -7.09
C CYS A 212 -3.22 -6.13 -7.46
N ILE A 213 -3.31 -7.41 -7.12
CA ILE A 213 -2.33 -8.44 -7.48
C ILE A 213 -3.06 -9.48 -8.32
N VAL A 214 -2.66 -9.60 -9.58
CA VAL A 214 -3.14 -10.63 -10.50
C VAL A 214 -2.07 -11.69 -10.63
N THR A 215 -2.41 -12.94 -10.36
CA THR A 215 -1.53 -14.09 -10.52
C THR A 215 -2.21 -15.15 -11.39
N THR A 216 -1.47 -15.70 -12.33
CA THR A 216 -1.79 -16.86 -13.16
C THR A 216 -0.60 -17.82 -13.15
N LYS A 217 -0.62 -18.92 -13.92
CA LYS A 217 0.52 -19.83 -14.06
C LYS A 217 1.78 -19.15 -14.63
N THR A 218 1.62 -18.18 -15.52
CA THR A 218 2.72 -17.58 -16.29
C THR A 218 2.95 -16.11 -15.94
N LEU A 219 2.05 -15.49 -15.18
CA LEU A 219 2.09 -14.06 -14.90
C LEU A 219 1.83 -13.78 -13.42
N ARG A 220 2.63 -12.88 -12.85
CA ARG A 220 2.33 -12.21 -11.58
C ARG A 220 2.60 -10.73 -11.76
N HIS A 221 1.60 -9.90 -11.54
CA HIS A 221 1.71 -8.46 -11.68
C HIS A 221 0.89 -7.75 -10.62
N HIS A 222 1.20 -6.49 -10.37
CA HIS A 222 0.44 -5.65 -9.46
C HIS A 222 0.29 -4.21 -9.95
N THR A 223 -0.85 -3.59 -9.64
CA THR A 223 -1.10 -2.16 -9.82
C THR A 223 -1.42 -1.52 -8.48
N ILE A 224 -1.14 -0.23 -8.35
CA ILE A 224 -1.38 0.53 -7.12
C ILE A 224 -2.35 1.67 -7.45
N THR A 225 -3.40 1.80 -6.64
CA THR A 225 -4.36 2.91 -6.72
C THR A 225 -4.47 3.55 -5.35
N LYS A 226 -4.18 4.86 -5.29
CA LYS A 226 -4.41 5.67 -4.10
C LYS A 226 -5.89 6.02 -4.00
N LEU A 227 -6.53 5.72 -2.87
CA LEU A 227 -7.88 6.16 -2.56
C LEU A 227 -7.84 7.30 -1.54
N THR A 228 -8.57 8.38 -1.82
CA THR A 228 -8.80 9.47 -0.86
C THR A 228 -10.30 9.68 -0.68
N VAL A 229 -10.78 9.46 0.54
CA VAL A 229 -12.20 9.63 0.88
C VAL A 229 -12.41 10.99 1.53
N ARG A 230 -13.07 11.93 0.87
CA ARG A 230 -13.43 13.24 1.44
C ARG A 230 -14.67 13.12 2.30
N ALA A 231 -14.75 13.94 3.35
CA ALA A 231 -15.92 14.02 4.22
C ALA A 231 -16.22 15.47 4.58
N VAL A 232 -17.50 15.83 4.54
CA VAL A 232 -18.00 17.09 5.06
C VAL A 232 -18.49 16.81 6.47
N GLY A 233 -17.95 17.54 7.44
CA GLY A 233 -18.25 17.31 8.84
C GLY A 233 -19.46 18.08 9.35
N SER A 234 -19.54 18.18 10.66
CA SER A 234 -20.58 18.91 11.38
C SER A 234 -20.43 20.44 11.19
N LYS A 235 -21.56 21.14 11.38
CA LYS A 235 -21.58 22.60 11.49
C LYS A 235 -20.82 23.05 12.75
N PRO A 236 -20.16 24.22 12.73
CA PRO A 236 -19.43 24.72 13.89
C PRO A 236 -20.33 24.86 15.11
N ASN A 237 -19.96 24.17 16.19
CA ASN A 237 -20.63 24.26 17.46
C ASN A 237 -19.88 25.24 18.37
N ILE A 238 -20.54 26.31 18.80
CA ILE A 238 -19.95 27.31 19.70
C ILE A 238 -20.45 27.08 21.12
N SER A 239 -19.53 27.06 22.08
CA SER A 239 -19.83 26.96 23.50
C SER A 239 -18.89 27.83 24.34
N VAL A 240 -19.27 28.07 25.58
CA VAL A 240 -18.45 28.76 26.59
C VAL A 240 -17.82 27.69 27.47
N ASP A 241 -16.49 27.67 27.55
CA ASP A 241 -15.73 26.70 28.36
C ASP A 241 -15.56 27.19 29.80
N ALA A 242 -15.08 28.42 29.97
CA ALA A 242 -14.93 29.05 31.28
C ALA A 242 -15.06 30.57 31.16
N CYS A 243 -15.61 31.21 32.20
CA CYS A 243 -15.59 32.66 32.36
C CYS A 243 -15.04 33.01 33.74
N ASP A 244 -14.13 33.97 33.76
CA ASP A 244 -13.73 34.72 34.96
C ASP A 244 -14.41 36.10 34.91
N ASN A 245 -14.37 36.88 36.00
CA ASN A 245 -15.04 38.19 36.15
C ASN A 245 -14.72 39.28 35.09
N ALA A 246 -13.83 39.00 34.14
CA ALA A 246 -13.44 39.93 33.08
C ALA A 246 -13.28 39.27 31.71
N THR A 247 -13.11 37.94 31.64
CA THR A 247 -12.80 37.26 30.38
C THR A 247 -13.49 35.91 30.29
N CYS A 248 -14.16 35.67 29.17
CA CYS A 248 -14.72 34.38 28.81
C CYS A 248 -13.86 33.69 27.75
N ARG A 249 -13.79 32.36 27.84
CA ARG A 249 -13.15 31.48 26.86
C ARG A 249 -14.24 30.81 26.03
N LEU A 250 -14.38 31.26 24.78
CA LEU A 250 -15.23 30.65 23.78
C LEU A 250 -14.52 29.49 23.08
N VAL A 251 -15.29 28.48 22.70
CA VAL A 251 -14.82 27.30 21.99
C VAL A 251 -15.66 27.11 20.74
N CYS A 252 -14.99 26.99 19.61
CA CYS A 252 -15.62 26.50 18.39
C CYS A 252 -15.10 25.10 18.09
N GLU A 253 -16.03 24.16 17.92
CA GLU A 253 -15.75 22.76 17.66
C GLU A 253 -16.44 22.28 16.38
N VAL A 254 -15.67 21.58 15.54
CA VAL A 254 -16.17 20.84 14.37
C VAL A 254 -15.59 19.43 14.35
N SER A 255 -16.33 18.47 13.78
CA SER A 255 -15.96 17.06 13.74
C SER A 255 -16.35 16.40 12.41
N GLY A 256 -15.72 15.28 12.05
CA GLY A 256 -16.07 14.48 10.87
C GLY A 256 -15.62 15.05 9.52
N TRP A 257 -14.68 16.00 9.50
CA TRP A 257 -14.18 16.60 8.26
C TRP A 257 -12.99 15.82 7.69
N ASN A 258 -12.92 15.63 6.38
CA ASN A 258 -11.70 15.11 5.74
C ASN A 258 -11.48 15.76 4.36
N PRO A 259 -10.41 16.56 4.16
CA PRO A 259 -9.31 16.86 5.08
C PRO A 259 -9.71 17.76 6.27
N ALA A 260 -8.77 18.06 7.16
CA ALA A 260 -8.99 19.00 8.27
C ALA A 260 -9.35 20.39 7.70
N PRO A 261 -10.44 21.02 8.14
CA PRO A 261 -10.84 22.33 7.65
C PRO A 261 -10.09 23.44 8.38
N ASP A 262 -10.07 24.62 7.77
CA ASP A 262 -9.64 25.85 8.44
C ASP A 262 -10.79 26.36 9.31
N VAL A 263 -10.51 26.71 10.56
CA VAL A 263 -11.51 27.19 11.53
C VAL A 263 -11.06 28.54 12.04
N ASP A 264 -11.73 29.63 11.71
CA ASP A 264 -11.40 31.00 12.13
C ASP A 264 -12.50 31.62 12.99
N TRP A 265 -12.09 32.59 13.83
CA TRP A 265 -12.99 33.44 14.57
C TRP A 265 -13.10 34.81 13.91
N LEU A 266 -14.32 35.34 13.83
CA LEU A 266 -14.63 36.68 13.34
C LEU A 266 -15.35 37.49 14.42
N ASP A 267 -15.09 38.80 14.46
CA ASP A 267 -15.86 39.75 15.28
C ASP A 267 -17.22 40.11 14.62
N GLY A 268 -18.01 40.95 15.28
CA GLY A 268 -19.30 41.43 14.77
C GLY A 268 -19.19 42.27 13.48
N GLN A 269 -17.98 42.67 13.09
CA GLN A 269 -17.68 43.36 11.83
C GLN A 269 -17.08 42.42 10.77
N GLN A 270 -17.15 41.10 10.98
CA GLN A 270 -16.64 40.08 10.05
C GLN A 270 -15.13 40.12 9.84
N ARG A 271 -14.37 40.64 10.82
CA ARG A 271 -12.91 40.67 10.77
C ARG A 271 -12.32 39.52 11.56
N VAL A 272 -11.30 38.88 11.00
CA VAL A 272 -10.57 37.80 11.67
C VAL A 272 -9.93 38.33 12.95
N VAL A 273 -10.25 37.69 14.07
CA VAL A 273 -9.69 38.03 15.39
C VAL A 273 -8.52 37.12 15.74
N SER A 274 -7.60 37.63 16.54
CA SER A 274 -6.47 36.84 17.03
C SER A 274 -6.95 35.82 18.06
N ALA A 275 -7.01 34.56 17.65
CA ALA A 275 -7.42 33.42 18.48
C ALA A 275 -6.23 32.52 18.83
N GLU A 276 -6.43 31.59 19.77
CA GLU A 276 -5.45 30.54 20.02
C GLU A 276 -5.28 29.64 18.78
N LYS A 277 -4.17 28.91 18.73
CA LYS A 277 -3.93 27.95 17.65
C LYS A 277 -4.99 26.84 17.71
N PRO A 278 -5.51 26.37 16.55
CA PRO A 278 -6.46 25.28 16.54
C PRO A 278 -5.80 23.99 17.04
N VAL A 279 -6.56 23.23 17.82
CA VAL A 279 -6.20 21.88 18.26
C VAL A 279 -6.88 20.89 17.31
N VAL A 280 -6.08 20.10 16.61
CA VAL A 280 -6.54 19.16 15.57
C VAL A 280 -6.34 17.73 16.05
N HIS A 281 -7.41 16.95 16.07
CA HIS A 281 -7.41 15.54 16.43
C HIS A 281 -7.96 14.70 15.28
N TRP A 282 -7.45 13.48 15.13
CA TRP A 282 -7.96 12.52 14.17
C TRP A 282 -8.84 11.48 14.84
N GLU A 283 -10.03 11.28 14.29
CA GLU A 283 -11.04 10.34 14.74
C GLU A 283 -11.43 9.40 13.57
N PRO A 284 -12.04 8.22 13.84
CA PRO A 284 -12.42 7.26 12.78
C PRO A 284 -13.34 7.83 11.68
N ASP A 285 -14.11 8.86 11.99
CA ASP A 285 -15.04 9.56 11.11
C ASP A 285 -14.45 10.81 10.45
N GLY A 286 -13.27 11.28 10.88
CA GLY A 286 -12.57 12.41 10.28
C GLY A 286 -11.77 13.23 11.30
N TYR A 287 -11.38 14.43 10.88
CA TYR A 287 -10.73 15.41 11.75
C TYR A 287 -11.75 16.11 12.64
N ARG A 288 -11.40 16.22 13.92
CA ARG A 288 -12.02 17.09 14.90
C ARG A 288 -11.11 18.28 15.15
N VAL A 289 -11.62 19.49 14.93
CA VAL A 289 -10.87 20.74 15.10
C VAL A 289 -11.56 21.58 16.15
N VAL A 290 -10.79 21.98 17.16
CA VAL A 290 -11.25 22.84 18.27
C VAL A 290 -10.42 24.12 18.27
N ARG A 291 -11.06 25.28 18.31
CA ARG A 291 -10.36 26.57 18.37
C ARG A 291 -10.92 27.48 19.45
N HIS A 292 -10.04 27.96 20.32
CA HIS A 292 -10.39 28.79 21.47
C HIS A 292 -10.20 30.28 21.17
N LEU A 293 -11.10 31.10 21.73
CA LEU A 293 -11.02 32.56 21.70
C LEU A 293 -11.26 33.14 23.10
N LEU A 294 -10.37 34.05 23.53
CA LEU A 294 -10.54 34.82 24.75
C LEU A 294 -11.20 36.15 24.42
N VAL A 295 -12.26 36.49 25.14
CA VAL A 295 -13.09 37.68 24.90
C VAL A 295 -13.48 38.33 26.22
N ASP A 296 -13.69 39.64 26.21
CA ASP A 296 -14.14 40.40 27.38
C ASP A 296 -15.65 40.19 27.57
N GLU A 297 -16.07 39.75 28.77
CA GLU A 297 -17.48 39.49 29.10
C GLU A 297 -18.33 40.76 28.99
N LEU A 298 -17.75 41.93 29.21
CA LEU A 298 -18.45 43.22 29.17
C LEU A 298 -18.59 43.78 27.73
N SER A 299 -18.03 43.10 26.73
CA SER A 299 -17.99 43.60 25.36
C SER A 299 -19.34 43.55 24.63
N ASN A 300 -20.33 42.79 25.13
CA ASN A 300 -21.67 42.61 24.53
C ASN A 300 -21.61 42.50 23.00
N SER A 301 -20.75 41.62 22.51
CA SER A 301 -20.35 41.52 21.12
C SER A 301 -20.77 40.16 20.53
N THR A 302 -20.93 40.12 19.21
CA THR A 302 -21.18 38.87 18.49
C THR A 302 -19.88 38.36 17.89
N TYR A 303 -19.62 37.07 18.08
CA TYR A 303 -18.49 36.36 17.49
C TYR A 303 -18.99 35.28 16.54
N THR A 304 -18.32 35.12 15.42
CA THR A 304 -18.66 34.10 14.42
C THR A 304 -17.53 33.10 14.32
N CYS A 305 -17.84 31.82 14.40
CA CYS A 305 -16.92 30.78 13.98
C CYS A 305 -17.17 30.45 12.51
N ARG A 306 -16.14 30.55 11.69
CA ARG A 306 -16.15 30.24 10.26
C ARG A 306 -15.30 29.03 9.97
N VAL A 307 -15.86 28.09 9.24
CA VAL A 307 -15.21 26.83 8.83
C VAL A 307 -15.10 26.84 7.32
N THR A 308 -13.90 26.62 6.79
CA THR A 308 -13.64 26.61 5.34
C THR A 308 -12.83 25.40 4.90
N ASP A 309 -13.25 24.74 3.83
CA ASP A 309 -12.47 23.74 3.08
C ASP A 309 -12.75 23.88 1.59
N LYS A 310 -11.83 24.47 0.83
CA LYS A 310 -11.88 24.69 -0.65
C LYS A 310 -13.25 25.16 -1.20
N ASP A 311 -14.20 24.24 -1.30
CA ASP A 311 -15.54 24.39 -1.86
C ASP A 311 -16.63 24.58 -0.79
N TYR A 312 -16.28 24.45 0.49
CA TYR A 312 -17.19 24.52 1.64
C TYR A 312 -16.89 25.72 2.52
N LEU A 313 -17.97 26.41 2.91
CA LEU A 313 -17.96 27.48 3.90
C LEU A 313 -19.21 27.34 4.76
N GLU A 314 -19.02 27.21 6.06
CA GLU A 314 -20.09 27.19 7.05
C GLU A 314 -19.76 28.14 8.20
N GLU A 315 -20.77 28.80 8.73
CA GLU A 315 -20.62 29.79 9.79
C GLU A 315 -21.64 29.57 10.89
N THR A 316 -21.26 29.88 12.13
CA THR A 316 -22.19 29.92 13.27
C THR A 316 -21.84 31.11 14.14
N HIS A 317 -22.86 31.82 14.61
CA HIS A 317 -22.72 33.05 15.38
C HIS A 317 -23.08 32.79 16.84
N PHE A 318 -22.34 33.43 17.74
CA PHE A 318 -22.58 33.40 19.17
C PHE A 318 -22.52 34.83 19.72
N HIS A 319 -23.48 35.18 20.55
CA HIS A 319 -23.52 36.48 21.21
C HIS A 319 -23.22 36.27 22.69
N ILE A 320 -22.22 37.01 23.18
CA ILE A 320 -21.94 37.17 24.61
C ILE A 320 -22.84 38.25 25.18
#